data_AF-A0A0T9PA03-F1
#
_entry.id   AF-A0A0T9PA03-F1
#
_cell.length_a   1.000
_cell.length_b   1.000
_cell.length_c   1.000
_cell.angle_alpha   90.00
_cell.angle_beta   90.00
_cell.angle_gamma   90.00
#
_symmetry.space_group_name_H-M   'P 1'
#
loop_
_entity.id
_entity.type
_entity.pdbx_description
1 polymer ?
#
loop_
_entity_poly.entity_id
_entity_poly.type
_entity_poly.pdbx_seq_one_letter_code
_entity_poly.pdbx_strand_id
1 'polypeptide(L)' 'MYINIEQYKQARNTGAFESPSPPQQMERITLKMLTGQGRRELDVGYVVEIKLMGGCGRCMVTTAKLVAVKGIYV' A
#
# COMPACT_ATOMS: atom_id res chain seq x y z
N MET A 1 -2.72 -1.44 7.65
CA MET A 1 -1.62 -2.23 7.08
C MET A 1 -0.46 -1.33 6.70
N TYR A 2 0.76 -1.83 6.87
CA TYR A 2 1.97 -1.12 6.44
C TYR A 2 2.37 -1.54 5.03
N ILE A 3 2.74 -0.56 4.21
CA ILE A 3 3.28 -0.79 2.87
C ILE A 3 4.65 -0.12 2.75
N ASN A 4 5.48 -0.65 1.84
CA ASN A 4 6.75 -0.03 1.49
C ASN A 4 6.61 0.88 0.27
N ILE A 5 7.72 1.52 -0.12
CA ILE A 5 7.76 2.46 -1.25
C ILE A 5 7.38 1.76 -2.57
N GLU A 6 7.79 0.51 -2.78
CA GLU A 6 7.52 -0.20 -4.03
C GLU A 6 6.04 -0.56 -4.16
N GLN A 7 5.41 -1.05 -3.10
CA GLN A 7 3.96 -1.26 -3.04
C GLN A 7 3.19 0.04 -3.22
N TYR A 8 3.65 1.15 -2.63
CA TYR A 8 3.04 2.46 -2.82
C TYR A 8 3.12 2.93 -4.27
N LYS A 9 4.28 2.80 -4.93
CA LYS A 9 4.44 3.18 -6.34
C LYS A 9 3.57 2.33 -7.24
N GLN A 10 3.56 1.01 -7.02
CA GLN A 10 2.69 0.08 -7.75
C GLN A 10 1.23 0.51 -7.62
N ALA A 11 0.76 0.75 -6.39
CA ALA A 11 -0.62 1.14 -6.14
C ALA A 11 -0.97 2.52 -6.68
N ARG A 12 -0.04 3.47 -6.73
CA ARG A 12 -0.23 4.78 -7.38
C ARG A 12 -0.38 4.68 -8.89
N ASN A 13 0.30 3.72 -9.53
CA ASN A 13 0.29 3.55 -10.99
C ASN A 13 -0.86 2.68 -11.49
N THR A 14 -1.26 1.67 -10.73
CA THR A 14 -2.27 0.68 -11.16
C THR A 14 -3.55 0.71 -10.34
N GLY A 15 -3.58 1.44 -9.22
CA GLY A 15 -4.66 1.41 -8.24
C GLY A 15 -4.57 0.22 -7.25
N ALA A 16 -3.62 -0.70 -7.43
CA ALA A 16 -3.52 -1.91 -6.61
C ALA A 16 -2.07 -2.35 -6.36
N PHE A 17 -1.86 -3.15 -5.32
CA PHE A 17 -0.56 -3.75 -5.02
C PHE A 17 -0.70 -5.17 -4.46
N GLU A 18 0.37 -5.94 -4.53
CA GLU A 18 0.41 -7.29 -3.97
C GLU A 18 0.74 -7.26 -2.47
N SER A 19 -0.02 -8.02 -1.69
CA SER A 19 0.21 -8.24 -0.26
C SER A 19 0.36 -9.73 0.04
N PRO A 20 1.34 -10.12 0.88
CA PRO A 20 1.56 -11.52 1.26
C PRO A 20 0.48 -12.06 2.22
N SER A 21 -0.36 -11.19 2.77
CA SER A 21 -1.46 -11.54 3.67
C SER A 21 -2.68 -10.67 3.39
N PRO A 22 -3.90 -11.21 3.46
CA PRO A 22 -5.12 -10.42 3.28
C PRO A 22 -5.26 -9.39 4.41
N PRO A 23 -5.37 -8.09 4.08
CA PRO A 23 -5.76 -7.07 5.04
C PRO A 23 -7.27 -7.13 5.33
N GLN A 24 -7.81 -6.15 6.05
CA GLN A 24 -9.24 -5.94 6.21
C GLN A 24 -9.77 -4.91 5.20
N GLN A 25 -11.04 -5.06 4.83
CA GLN A 25 -11.71 -4.03 4.04
C GLN A 25 -11.79 -2.73 4.85
N MET A 26 -11.59 -1.58 4.20
CA MET A 26 -11.47 -0.26 4.83
C MET A 26 -10.28 -0.10 5.78
N GLU A 27 -9.36 -1.07 5.83
CA GLU A 27 -8.16 -0.94 6.65
C GLU A 27 -7.29 0.22 6.17
N ARG A 28 -6.78 1.02 7.11
CA ARG A 28 -5.89 2.14 6.83
C ARG A 28 -4.58 1.65 6.23
N ILE A 29 -4.11 2.33 5.19
CA ILE A 29 -2.82 2.05 4.54
C ILE A 29 -1.81 3.10 4.99
N THR A 30 -0.73 2.65 5.61
CA THR A 30 0.35 3.49 6.11
C THR A 30 1.64 3.16 5.36
N LEU A 31 2.17 4.12 4.62
CA LEU A 31 3.46 4.02 3.95
C LEU A 31 4.59 4.19 4.97
N LYS A 32 5.46 3.19 5.04
CA LYS A 32 6.67 3.20 5.86
C LYS A 32 7.89 3.47 4.99
N MET A 33 8.64 4.51 5.33
CA MET A 33 9.84 4.94 4.60
C MET A 33 11.02 5.09 5.54
N LEU A 34 12.20 4.76 5.05
CA LEU A 34 13.45 5.19 5.66
C LEU A 34 13.85 6.55 5.08
N THR A 35 14.18 7.47 5.96
CA THR A 35 14.67 8.81 5.64
C THR A 35 16.03 8.99 6.31
N GLY A 36 16.79 10.02 5.91
CA GLY A 36 18.06 10.36 6.57
C GLY A 36 17.92 10.67 8.07
N GLN A 37 16.70 10.97 8.54
CA GLN A 37 16.38 11.22 9.95
C GLN A 37 15.75 10.01 10.67
N GLY A 38 15.73 8.83 10.02
CA GLY A 38 15.13 7.60 10.57
C GLY A 38 13.86 7.19 9.85
N ARG A 39 12.94 6.52 10.56
CA ARG A 39 11.72 5.96 9.98
C ARG A 39 10.59 6.98 9.99
N ARG A 40 9.90 7.13 8.86
CA ARG A 40 8.69 7.94 8.72
C ARG A 40 7.52 7.05 8.32
N GLU A 41 6.38 7.28 8.94
CA GLU A 41 5.12 6.59 8.67
C GLU A 41 4.10 7.64 8.22
N LEU A 42 3.47 7.40 7.07
CA LEU A 42 2.54 8.32 6.44
C LEU A 42 1.26 7.60 6.09
N ASP A 43 0.13 8.15 6.49
CA ASP A 43 -1.17 7.60 6.11
C ASP A 43 -1.50 8.04 4.69
N VAL A 44 -1.62 7.05 3.81
CA VAL A 44 -1.70 7.29 2.37
C VAL A 44 -3.05 6.88 1.80
N GLY A 45 -3.83 6.04 2.46
CA GLY A 45 -5.14 5.66 1.94
C GLY A 45 -5.82 4.57 2.75
N TYR A 46 -6.72 3.85 2.10
CA TYR A 46 -7.46 2.73 2.69
C TYR A 46 -7.67 1.63 1.65
N VAL A 47 -7.82 0.41 2.16
CA VAL A 47 -8.15 -0.78 1.36
C VAL A 47 -9.61 -0.71 0.93
N VAL A 48 -9.86 -0.90 -0.36
CA VAL A 48 -11.22 -0.91 -0.93
C VAL A 48 -11.68 -2.31 -1.28
N GLU A 49 -10.78 -3.08 -1.88
CA GLU A 49 -11.07 -4.42 -2.35
C GLU A 49 -9.87 -5.32 -2.09
N ILE A 50 -10.15 -6.58 -1.76
CA ILE A 50 -9.13 -7.61 -1.53
C ILE A 50 -9.49 -8.78 -2.43
N LYS A 51 -8.64 -9.05 -3.41
CA LYS A 51 -8.76 -10.20 -4.29
C LYS A 51 -7.73 -11.24 -3.90
N LEU A 52 -8.19 -12.37 -3.37
CA LEU A 52 -7.30 -13.49 -3.06
C LEU A 52 -6.74 -14.06 -4.37
N MET A 53 -5.41 -14.21 -4.42
CA MET A 53 -4.73 -14.85 -5.53
C MET A 53 -4.65 -16.35 -5.21
N GLY A 54 -4.99 -17.21 -6.17
CA GLY A 54 -4.97 -18.67 -5.95
C GLY A 54 -3.55 -19.14 -5.59
N GLY A 55 -3.44 -19.93 -4.51
CA GLY A 55 -2.17 -20.47 -4.01
C GLY A 55 -1.39 -19.50 -3.11
N CYS A 56 -1.09 -19.97 -1.89
CA CYS A 56 -0.17 -19.34 -0.92
C CYS A 56 -0.52 -17.92 -0.44
N GLY A 57 -1.70 -17.68 0.13
CA GLY A 57 -1.97 -16.55 1.05
C GLY A 57 -1.81 -15.12 0.50
N ARG A 58 -1.36 -14.97 -0.75
CA ARG A 58 -1.16 -13.70 -1.45
C ARG A 58 -2.50 -13.15 -1.88
N CYS A 59 -2.60 -11.83 -1.87
CA CYS A 59 -3.77 -11.12 -2.34
C CYS A 59 -3.36 -9.87 -3.10
N MET A 60 -4.19 -9.49 -4.07
CA MET A 60 -4.14 -8.19 -4.70
C MET A 60 -5.03 -7.26 -3.89
N VAL A 61 -4.48 -6.12 -3.47
CA VAL A 61 -5.16 -5.13 -2.65
C VAL A 61 -5.41 -3.89 -3.50
N THR A 62 -6.69 -3.61 -3.78
CA THR A 62 -7.10 -2.38 -4.48
C THR A 62 -7.27 -1.26 -3.45
N THR A 63 -6.78 -0.08 -3.80
CA THR A 63 -6.78 1.09 -2.93
C THR A 63 -7.58 2.22 -3.57
N ALA A 64 -8.19 3.07 -2.74
CA ALA A 64 -8.70 4.36 -3.20
C ALA A 64 -7.97 5.50 -2.51
N LYS A 65 -7.87 6.62 -3.23
CA LYS A 65 -7.38 7.90 -2.73
C LYS A 65 -5.99 7.82 -2.10
N LEU A 66 -5.04 7.18 -2.80
CA LEU A 66 -3.62 7.22 -2.41
C LEU A 66 -3.10 8.66 -2.46
N VAL A 67 -2.95 9.28 -1.29
CA VAL A 67 -2.45 10.64 -1.12
C VAL A 67 -1.04 10.73 -1.70
N ALA A 68 -0.80 11.74 -2.53
CA ALA A 68 0.51 11.99 -3.10
C ALA A 68 1.51 12.37 -2.00
N VAL A 69 2.56 11.56 -1.84
CA VAL A 69 3.65 11.82 -0.91
C VAL A 69 4.73 12.64 -1.61
N LYS A 70 5.00 13.85 -1.10
CA LYS A 70 6.04 14.74 -1.62
C LYS A 70 7.40 14.02 -1.61
N GLY A 71 8.07 13.99 -2.77
CA GLY A 71 9.39 13.36 -2.94
C GLY A 71 9.34 11.92 -3.43
N ILE A 72 8.16 11.32 -3.62
CA ILE A 72 8.01 10.07 -4.38
C ILE A 72 7.31 10.41 -5.69
N TYR A 73 8.07 10.32 -6.79
CA TYR A 73 7.56 10.48 -8.15
C TYR A 73 7.17 9.12 -8.69
N VAL A 74 5.98 9.03 -9.28
CA VAL A 74 5.37 7.82 -9.82
C VAL A 74 4.85 8.11 -11.21
#